data_AF-A0A4V1Q5B9-F1
#
_entry.id   AF-A0A4V1Q5B9-F1
#
_cell.length_a   1.000
_cell.length_b   1.000
_cell.length_c   1.000
_cell.angle_alpha   90.00
_cell.angle_beta   90.00
_cell.angle_gamma   90.00
#
_symmetry.space_group_name_H-M   'P 1'
#
loop_
_entity.id
_entity.type
_entity.pdbx_description
1 polymer ?
#
loop_
_entity_poly.entity_id
_entity_poly.type
_entity_poly.pdbx_seq_one_letter_code
_entity_poly.pdbx_strand_id
1 'polypeptide(L)'
;MQRATCTGIRIRSPSDARTVFHAVVLDILPMVTRRLDTEERSLIQPGAVYVWEERGPHAELTGVGIERWTDGIRWGPSRVREGFLFYHEKSQHSYSDHLYGEKSSKHNPRTVLIKQTYTVFVDTPRGQRKWHLIAYFTEESLERLRSIDDIPQLANLRVPQGKYKSARSAKGRPEHIFNPDAEAEEIHHR
;
A
#
# COMPACT_ATOMS: atom_id res chain seq x y z
N MET A 1 -17.77 8.25 -8.03
CA MET A 1 -17.29 7.58 -6.80
C MET A 1 -16.05 6.79 -7.14
N GLN A 2 -14.94 7.14 -6.52
CA GLN A 2 -13.63 6.51 -6.64
C GLN A 2 -13.56 5.30 -5.71
N ARG A 3 -12.98 4.20 -6.19
CA ARG A 3 -12.98 2.91 -5.50
C ARG A 3 -11.54 2.50 -5.16
N ALA A 4 -11.40 1.49 -4.31
CA ALA A 4 -10.14 0.81 -4.13
C ALA A 4 -9.61 0.28 -5.47
N THR A 5 -8.29 0.29 -5.64
CA THR A 5 -7.60 -0.29 -6.80
C THR A 5 -7.92 -1.77 -6.91
N CYS A 6 -7.97 -2.48 -5.79
CA CYS A 6 -8.56 -3.82 -5.69
C CYS A 6 -8.98 -4.12 -4.25
N THR A 7 -9.79 -5.16 -4.07
CA THR A 7 -10.29 -5.59 -2.76
C THR A 7 -10.15 -7.10 -2.58
N GLY A 8 -10.18 -7.56 -1.32
CA GLY A 8 -10.13 -8.98 -0.97
C GLY A 8 -8.76 -9.63 -1.19
N ILE A 9 -7.68 -8.85 -1.18
CA ILE A 9 -6.32 -9.35 -1.35
C ILE A 9 -5.38 -8.93 -0.22
N ARG A 10 -4.29 -9.69 -0.04
CA ARG A 10 -3.14 -9.34 0.81
C ARG A 10 -1.89 -9.14 -0.04
N ILE A 11 -1.06 -8.17 0.35
CA ILE A 11 0.23 -7.89 -0.30
C ILE A 11 1.34 -8.50 0.54
N ARG A 12 1.91 -9.62 0.09
CA ARG A 12 2.88 -10.40 0.86
C ARG A 12 4.31 -9.88 0.70
N SER A 13 4.63 -9.33 -0.47
CA SER A 13 6.00 -8.99 -0.84
C SER A 13 6.07 -7.72 -1.71
N PRO A 14 7.26 -7.10 -1.84
CA PRO A 14 7.48 -6.05 -2.83
C PRO A 14 7.14 -6.49 -4.26
N SER A 15 7.30 -7.77 -4.59
CA SER A 15 6.92 -8.32 -5.91
C SER A 15 5.41 -8.30 -6.13
N ASP A 16 4.60 -8.67 -5.12
CA ASP A 16 3.14 -8.53 -5.17
C ASP A 16 2.75 -7.06 -5.43
N ALA A 17 3.39 -6.12 -4.71
CA ALA A 17 3.13 -4.69 -4.88
C ALA A 17 3.49 -4.17 -6.28
N ARG A 18 4.62 -4.61 -6.85
CA ARG A 18 5.02 -4.27 -8.23
C ARG A 18 4.04 -4.82 -9.25
N THR A 19 3.47 -6.00 -9.02
CA THR A 19 2.42 -6.57 -9.87
C THR A 19 1.17 -5.69 -9.86
N VAL A 20 0.73 -5.21 -8.68
CA VAL A 20 -0.40 -4.28 -8.59
C VAL A 20 -0.10 -2.96 -9.30
N PHE A 21 1.10 -2.38 -9.14
CA PHE A 21 1.48 -1.18 -9.89
C PHE A 21 1.49 -1.42 -11.40
N HIS A 22 1.92 -2.59 -11.85
CA HIS A 22 1.93 -2.93 -13.26
C HIS A 22 0.54 -3.10 -13.83
N ALA A 23 -0.36 -3.76 -13.10
CA ALA A 23 -1.77 -3.84 -13.47
C ALA A 23 -2.42 -2.46 -13.60
N VAL A 24 -2.03 -1.48 -12.77
CA VAL A 24 -2.47 -0.09 -12.90
C VAL A 24 -1.91 0.59 -14.15
N VAL A 25 -0.64 0.37 -14.48
CA VAL A 25 -0.04 0.89 -15.73
C VAL A 25 -0.73 0.33 -16.98
N LEU A 26 -1.22 -0.90 -16.91
CA LEU A 26 -1.94 -1.56 -18.00
C LEU A 26 -3.45 -1.26 -18.00
N ASP A 27 -3.94 -0.35 -17.14
CA ASP A 27 -5.36 -0.03 -16.94
C ASP A 27 -6.24 -1.24 -16.59
N ILE A 28 -5.64 -2.33 -16.07
CA ILE A 28 -6.36 -3.51 -15.55
C ILE A 28 -7.00 -3.18 -14.20
N LEU A 29 -6.28 -2.42 -13.36
CA LEU A 29 -6.76 -1.93 -12.07
C LEU A 29 -6.77 -0.40 -12.05
N PRO A 30 -7.78 0.24 -11.41
CA PRO A 30 -7.87 1.69 -11.38
C PRO A 30 -6.86 2.34 -10.43
N MET A 31 -6.34 3.50 -10.81
CA MET A 31 -5.59 4.40 -9.92
C MET A 31 -6.53 5.34 -9.17
N VAL A 32 -6.19 5.64 -7.91
CA VAL A 32 -6.76 6.75 -7.15
C VAL A 32 -6.05 8.05 -7.55
N THR A 33 -6.81 9.04 -8.04
CA THR A 33 -6.30 10.30 -8.61
C THR A 33 -6.62 11.53 -7.75
N ARG A 34 -7.55 11.42 -6.80
CA ARG A 34 -7.91 12.49 -5.86
C ARG A 34 -8.13 11.96 -4.45
N ARG A 35 -8.15 12.85 -3.46
CA ARG A 35 -8.51 12.47 -2.08
C ARG A 35 -9.87 11.78 -2.04
N LEU A 36 -9.95 10.76 -1.18
CA LEU A 36 -11.21 10.10 -0.87
C LEU A 36 -12.12 11.08 -0.10
N ASP A 37 -13.40 11.11 -0.48
CA ASP A 37 -14.40 11.82 0.31
C ASP A 37 -14.80 11.04 1.57
N THR A 38 -15.82 11.50 2.29
CA THR A 38 -16.27 10.84 3.53
C THR A 38 -16.90 9.47 3.27
N GLU A 39 -17.66 9.31 2.19
CA GLU A 39 -18.29 8.03 1.84
C GLU A 39 -17.23 7.04 1.34
N GLU A 40 -16.33 7.47 0.48
CA GLU A 40 -15.26 6.62 -0.06
C GLU A 40 -14.29 6.15 1.05
N ARG A 41 -14.07 6.97 2.09
CA ARG A 41 -13.29 6.59 3.28
C ARG A 41 -13.99 5.56 4.16
N SER A 42 -15.32 5.63 4.27
CA SER A 42 -16.07 4.66 5.10
C SER A 42 -16.05 3.25 4.51
N LEU A 43 -15.68 3.12 3.23
CA LEU A 43 -15.50 1.83 2.53
C LEU A 43 -14.13 1.18 2.76
N ILE A 44 -13.21 1.82 3.49
CA ILE A 44 -11.91 1.23 3.83
C ILE A 44 -12.13 0.04 4.78
N GLN A 45 -11.64 -1.12 4.37
CA GLN A 45 -11.81 -2.37 5.10
C GLN A 45 -10.63 -3.33 4.86
N PRO A 46 -10.46 -4.38 5.68
CA PRO A 46 -9.45 -5.40 5.45
C PRO A 46 -9.56 -6.01 4.03
N GLY A 47 -8.44 -6.08 3.33
CA GLY A 47 -8.31 -6.50 1.95
C GLY A 47 -8.38 -5.38 0.91
N ALA A 48 -8.68 -4.14 1.31
CA ALA A 48 -8.69 -3.00 0.39
C ALA A 48 -7.25 -2.55 0.07
N VAL A 49 -6.96 -2.36 -1.21
CA VAL A 49 -5.67 -1.85 -1.71
C VAL A 49 -5.91 -0.64 -2.60
N TYR A 50 -5.12 0.41 -2.40
CA TYR A 50 -5.19 1.67 -3.13
C TYR A 50 -3.83 2.01 -3.70
N VAL A 51 -3.80 2.36 -4.99
CA VAL A 51 -2.62 2.89 -5.66
C VAL A 51 -2.87 4.34 -6.06
N TRP A 52 -1.91 5.23 -5.81
CA TRP A 52 -1.99 6.63 -6.20
C TRP A 52 -0.62 7.19 -6.62
N GLU A 53 -0.66 8.21 -7.48
CA GLU A 53 0.51 8.99 -7.88
C GLU A 53 0.68 10.21 -6.96
N GLU A 54 1.87 10.38 -6.39
CA GLU A 54 2.23 11.59 -5.64
C GLU A 54 2.30 12.77 -6.58
N ARG A 55 1.51 13.79 -6.24
CA ARG A 55 1.50 15.08 -6.91
C ARG A 55 2.93 15.63 -6.97
N GLY A 56 3.46 15.79 -8.18
CA GLY A 56 4.79 16.35 -8.39
C GLY A 56 4.85 17.85 -8.04
N PRO A 57 6.06 18.40 -7.82
CA PRO A 57 6.24 19.82 -7.49
C PRO A 57 5.80 20.79 -8.59
N HIS A 58 5.66 20.29 -9.84
CA HIS A 58 5.19 21.06 -11.00
C HIS A 58 3.71 20.77 -11.34
N ALA A 59 3.00 20.01 -10.50
CA ALA A 59 1.59 19.71 -10.74
C ALA A 59 0.75 21.00 -10.67
N GLU A 60 -0.19 21.13 -11.60
CA GLU A 60 -0.95 22.35 -11.83
C GLU A 60 -1.51 22.99 -10.55
N LEU A 61 -1.60 24.32 -10.56
CA LEU A 61 -2.08 25.15 -9.44
C LEU A 61 -3.52 24.85 -9.00
N THR A 62 -4.20 23.89 -9.65
CA THR A 62 -5.57 23.47 -9.40
C THR A 62 -5.80 22.92 -7.98
N GLY A 63 -4.73 22.58 -7.24
CA GLY A 63 -4.81 21.99 -5.90
C GLY A 63 -5.38 20.56 -5.87
N VAL A 64 -5.73 20.00 -7.02
CA VAL A 64 -6.24 18.64 -7.17
C VAL A 64 -5.05 17.67 -7.19
N GLY A 65 -5.18 16.54 -6.47
CA GLY A 65 -4.16 15.50 -6.37
C GLY A 65 -3.94 15.04 -4.93
N ILE A 66 -3.02 14.08 -4.75
CA ILE A 66 -2.69 13.52 -3.44
C ILE A 66 -1.20 13.75 -3.19
N GLU A 67 -0.88 14.36 -2.05
CA GLU A 67 0.50 14.50 -1.55
C GLU A 67 0.78 13.52 -0.41
N ARG A 68 -0.26 13.21 0.37
CA ARG A 68 -0.24 12.28 1.48
C ARG A 68 -1.57 11.57 1.56
N TRP A 69 -1.51 10.26 1.77
CA TRP A 69 -2.70 9.46 2.00
C TRP A 69 -3.37 9.83 3.33
N THR A 70 -4.67 10.13 3.27
CA THR A 70 -5.48 10.53 4.43
C THR A 70 -6.76 9.71 4.47
N ASP A 71 -6.83 8.75 5.40
CA ASP A 71 -7.94 7.82 5.57
C ASP A 71 -8.86 8.17 6.75
N GLY A 72 -8.48 9.13 7.59
CA GLY A 72 -9.26 9.52 8.78
C GLY A 72 -9.07 8.58 9.98
N ILE A 73 -8.24 7.56 9.86
CA ILE A 73 -7.98 6.58 10.93
C ILE A 73 -6.78 7.06 11.77
N ARG A 74 -6.84 6.85 13.09
CA ARG A 74 -5.74 7.18 14.00
C ARG A 74 -4.70 6.07 13.97
N TRP A 75 -3.50 6.40 13.52
CA TRP A 75 -2.41 5.44 13.38
C TRP A 75 -1.36 5.59 14.47
N GLY A 76 -0.81 4.46 14.91
CA GLY A 76 0.42 4.42 15.70
C GLY A 76 1.66 4.81 14.89
N PRO A 77 2.84 4.88 15.55
CA PRO A 77 4.09 5.16 14.86
C PRO A 77 4.41 4.07 13.82
N SER A 78 5.00 4.47 12.71
CA SER A 78 5.36 3.54 11.64
C SER A 78 6.42 2.53 12.09
N ARG A 79 6.32 1.29 11.60
CA ARG A 79 7.34 0.23 11.72
C ARG A 79 7.81 -0.20 10.34
N VAL A 80 9.12 -0.37 10.16
CA VAL A 80 9.69 -0.84 8.89
C VAL A 80 9.86 -2.36 8.95
N ARG A 81 9.39 -3.07 7.93
CA ARG A 81 9.65 -4.51 7.74
C ARG A 81 9.60 -4.82 6.25
N GLU A 82 10.62 -5.52 5.74
CA GLU A 82 10.65 -6.06 4.36
C GLU A 82 10.35 -5.02 3.27
N GLY A 83 10.89 -3.80 3.42
CA GLY A 83 10.66 -2.71 2.47
C GLY A 83 9.34 -1.95 2.63
N PHE A 84 8.43 -2.41 3.49
CA PHE A 84 7.17 -1.74 3.79
C PHE A 84 7.24 -0.87 5.05
N LEU A 85 6.26 0.03 5.17
CA LEU A 85 5.87 0.63 6.45
C LEU A 85 4.56 0.03 6.93
N PHE A 86 4.49 -0.27 8.22
CA PHE A 86 3.30 -0.77 8.89
C PHE A 86 2.84 0.23 9.96
N TYR A 87 1.53 0.39 10.06
CA TYR A 87 0.86 1.19 11.06
C TYR A 87 -0.27 0.38 11.66
N HIS A 88 -0.43 0.43 12.98
CA HIS A 88 -1.56 -0.18 13.68
C HIS A 88 -2.55 0.90 14.07
N GLU A 89 -3.83 0.62 13.88
CA GLU A 89 -4.91 1.50 14.33
C GLU A 89 -4.87 1.69 15.85
N LYS A 90 -5.18 2.89 16.30
CA LYS A 90 -5.37 3.22 17.71
C LYS A 90 -6.86 3.43 17.96
N SER A 91 -7.43 2.69 18.92
CA SER A 91 -8.81 2.86 19.36
C SER A 91 -9.07 4.30 19.83
N GLN A 92 -10.25 4.83 19.50
CA GLN A 92 -10.70 6.15 19.97
C GLN A 92 -11.19 6.14 21.42
N HIS A 93 -11.40 4.97 22.03
CA HIS A 93 -12.06 4.84 23.33
C HIS A 93 -11.18 5.13 24.55
N SER A 94 -9.92 5.52 24.36
CA SER A 94 -9.02 5.80 25.50
C SER A 94 -9.45 6.97 26.38
N TYR A 95 -10.44 7.79 25.98
CA TYR A 95 -10.95 8.90 26.81
C TYR A 95 -12.23 8.56 27.58
N SER A 96 -13.05 7.63 27.10
CA SER A 96 -14.33 7.25 27.74
C SER A 96 -14.18 6.09 28.72
N ASP A 97 -13.20 5.20 28.49
CA ASP A 97 -12.93 4.02 29.33
C ASP A 97 -12.41 4.39 30.74
N HIS A 98 -11.95 5.63 30.92
CA HIS A 98 -11.53 6.15 32.23
C HIS A 98 -12.68 6.67 33.10
N LEU A 99 -13.88 6.93 32.54
CA LEU A 99 -15.02 7.50 33.28
C LEU A 99 -16.02 6.44 33.76
N TYR A 100 -16.06 5.28 33.11
CA TYR A 100 -16.89 4.16 33.51
C TYR A 100 -16.00 2.94 33.55
N GLY A 101 -15.63 2.51 34.77
CA GLY A 101 -14.76 1.36 35.04
C GLY A 101 -15.36 0.00 34.67
N GLU A 102 -15.99 -0.10 33.49
CA GLU A 102 -16.30 -1.38 32.89
C GLU A 102 -15.00 -2.00 32.39
N LYS A 103 -14.78 -3.26 32.77
CA LYS A 103 -13.65 -4.05 32.34
C LYS A 103 -13.70 -4.14 30.82
N SER A 104 -12.94 -3.27 30.16
CA SER A 104 -12.85 -3.21 28.71
C SER A 104 -12.66 -4.63 28.19
N SER A 105 -13.59 -5.05 27.33
CA SER A 105 -13.46 -6.26 26.53
C SER A 105 -12.03 -6.30 26.02
N LYS A 106 -11.24 -7.32 26.38
CA LYS A 106 -9.84 -7.44 25.97
C LYS A 106 -9.80 -7.24 24.47
N HIS A 107 -9.35 -6.08 24.01
CA HIS A 107 -9.38 -5.75 22.59
C HIS A 107 -8.48 -6.77 21.90
N ASN A 108 -9.07 -7.64 21.08
CA ASN A 108 -8.33 -8.71 20.43
C ASN A 108 -7.32 -8.05 19.47
N PRO A 109 -5.99 -8.17 19.71
CA PRO A 109 -5.01 -7.55 18.83
C PRO A 109 -5.14 -8.02 17.39
N ARG A 110 -5.68 -9.23 17.17
CA ARG A 110 -5.89 -9.80 15.82
C ARG A 110 -6.95 -9.08 14.99
N THR A 111 -7.82 -8.29 15.63
CA THR A 111 -8.86 -7.50 14.96
C THR A 111 -8.43 -6.05 14.69
N VAL A 112 -7.27 -5.62 15.21
CA VAL A 112 -6.76 -4.27 15.01
C VAL A 112 -6.41 -4.07 13.54
N LEU A 113 -6.89 -3.00 12.93
CA LEU A 113 -6.59 -2.69 11.54
C LEU A 113 -5.11 -2.32 11.40
N ILE A 114 -4.49 -2.87 10.38
CA ILE A 114 -3.11 -2.64 9.98
C ILE A 114 -3.13 -1.98 8.60
N LYS A 115 -2.41 -0.88 8.48
CA LYS A 115 -2.08 -0.26 7.20
C LYS A 115 -0.64 -0.59 6.84
N GLN A 116 -0.46 -1.18 5.66
CA GLN A 116 0.82 -1.49 5.03
C GLN A 116 1.01 -0.58 3.83
N THR A 117 2.18 0.05 3.72
CA THR A 117 2.46 0.97 2.60
C THR A 117 3.76 0.62 1.89
N TYR A 118 3.75 0.74 0.57
CA TYR A 118 4.93 0.60 -0.29
C TYR A 118 5.01 1.76 -1.27
N THR A 119 6.22 2.23 -1.55
CA THR A 119 6.43 3.42 -2.40
C THR A 119 7.53 3.13 -3.40
N VAL A 120 7.27 3.48 -4.66
CA VAL A 120 8.21 3.28 -5.77
C VAL A 120 8.36 4.56 -6.58
N PHE A 121 9.50 4.70 -7.23
CA PHE A 121 9.66 5.54 -8.40
C PHE A 121 9.34 4.71 -9.65
N VAL A 122 8.51 5.26 -10.52
CA VAL A 122 8.07 4.70 -11.79
C VAL A 122 8.51 5.61 -12.91
N ASP A 123 9.29 5.07 -13.84
CA ASP A 123 9.70 5.81 -15.03
C ASP A 123 8.53 5.78 -16.04
N THR A 124 7.94 6.96 -16.30
CA THR A 124 6.83 7.14 -17.26
C THR A 124 7.29 7.95 -18.46
N PRO A 125 6.57 7.94 -19.61
CA PRO A 125 6.87 8.83 -20.73
C PRO A 125 6.87 10.32 -20.37
N ARG A 126 6.19 10.70 -19.28
CA ARG A 126 6.12 12.08 -18.77
C ARG A 126 7.21 12.39 -17.73
N GLY A 127 8.19 11.49 -17.58
CA GLY A 127 9.25 11.54 -16.58
C GLY A 127 8.99 10.63 -15.38
N GLN A 128 9.94 10.61 -14.45
CA GLN A 128 9.82 9.80 -13.24
C GLN A 128 8.66 10.32 -12.38
N ARG A 129 7.86 9.39 -11.86
CA ARG A 129 6.75 9.64 -10.94
C ARG A 129 6.93 8.81 -9.69
N LYS A 130 6.38 9.28 -8.57
CA LYS A 130 6.45 8.57 -7.30
C LYS A 130 5.07 8.02 -6.98
N TRP A 131 4.94 6.70 -6.99
CA TRP A 131 3.67 6.02 -6.77
C TRP A 131 3.67 5.32 -5.42
N HIS A 132 2.48 5.23 -4.84
CA HIS A 132 2.26 4.67 -3.51
C HIS A 132 1.19 3.60 -3.58
N LEU A 133 1.41 2.51 -2.86
CA LEU A 133 0.44 1.48 -2.57
C LEU A 133 0.10 1.52 -1.08
N ILE A 134 -1.18 1.48 -0.76
CA ILE A 134 -1.73 1.38 0.59
C ILE A 134 -2.58 0.11 0.65
N ALA A 135 -2.26 -0.82 1.54
CA ALA A 135 -3.02 -2.03 1.78
C ALA A 135 -3.51 -2.06 3.24
N TYR A 136 -4.75 -2.52 3.43
CA TYR A 136 -5.39 -2.64 4.73
C TYR A 136 -5.66 -4.10 5.04
N PHE A 137 -5.37 -4.54 6.27
CA PHE A 137 -5.73 -5.89 6.73
C PHE A 137 -5.78 -5.92 8.27
N THR A 138 -6.37 -6.96 8.83
CA THR A 138 -6.16 -7.38 10.23
C THR A 138 -5.42 -8.71 10.24
N GLU A 139 -4.79 -9.10 11.36
CA GLU A 139 -4.15 -10.41 11.45
C GLU A 139 -5.15 -11.55 11.17
N GLU A 140 -6.38 -11.45 11.67
CA GLU A 140 -7.45 -12.42 11.40
C GLU A 140 -7.81 -12.50 9.91
N SER A 141 -7.84 -11.37 9.21
CA SER A 141 -8.21 -11.35 7.80
C SER A 141 -7.20 -12.05 6.89
N LEU A 142 -5.93 -12.19 7.30
CA LEU A 142 -4.87 -12.75 6.46
C LEU A 142 -5.13 -14.19 5.99
N GLU A 143 -5.93 -14.94 6.75
CA GLU A 143 -6.30 -16.33 6.45
C GLU A 143 -7.35 -16.43 5.34
N ARG A 144 -8.18 -15.39 5.16
CA ARG A 144 -9.26 -15.34 4.15
C ARG A 144 -8.93 -14.49 2.93
N LEU A 145 -7.89 -13.65 3.01
CA LEU A 145 -7.49 -12.77 1.91
C LEU A 145 -6.68 -13.55 0.87
N ARG A 146 -7.07 -13.38 -0.39
CA ARG A 146 -6.36 -13.94 -1.54
C ARG A 146 -5.00 -13.27 -1.74
N SER A 147 -4.07 -13.99 -2.33
CA SER A 147 -2.81 -13.45 -2.83
C SER A 147 -2.93 -13.02 -4.30
N ILE A 148 -1.88 -12.40 -4.82
CA ILE A 148 -1.79 -12.04 -6.25
C ILE A 148 -1.90 -13.28 -7.15
N ASP A 149 -1.33 -14.41 -6.72
CA ASP A 149 -1.32 -15.67 -7.46
C ASP A 149 -2.73 -16.26 -7.65
N ASP A 150 -3.65 -15.93 -6.73
CA ASP A 150 -5.04 -16.41 -6.76
C ASP A 150 -5.94 -15.60 -7.72
N ILE A 151 -5.40 -14.55 -8.35
CA ILE A 151 -6.14 -13.69 -9.28
C ILE A 151 -5.57 -13.89 -10.68
N PRO A 152 -6.28 -14.61 -11.59
CA PRO A 152 -5.74 -14.96 -12.90
C PRO A 152 -5.24 -13.78 -13.74
N GLN A 153 -5.90 -12.63 -13.61
CA GLN A 153 -5.53 -11.38 -14.31
C GLN A 153 -4.24 -10.75 -13.79
N LEU A 154 -3.80 -11.09 -12.57
CA LEU A 154 -2.60 -10.54 -11.94
C LEU A 154 -1.46 -11.58 -11.91
N ALA A 155 -1.78 -12.84 -11.62
CA ALA A 155 -0.83 -13.94 -11.47
C ALA A 155 0.08 -14.14 -12.70
N ASN A 156 -0.43 -13.83 -13.89
CA ASN A 156 0.30 -14.01 -15.15
C ASN A 156 0.96 -12.73 -15.69
N LEU A 157 0.88 -11.62 -14.96
CA LEU A 157 1.45 -10.36 -15.42
C LEU A 157 2.98 -10.39 -15.36
N ARG A 158 3.60 -10.16 -16.51
CA ARG A 158 5.07 -10.00 -16.60
C ARG A 158 5.44 -8.57 -16.25
N VAL A 159 5.87 -8.37 -15.01
CA VAL A 159 6.35 -7.06 -14.53
C VAL A 159 7.73 -6.78 -15.12
N PRO A 160 7.93 -5.68 -15.87
CA PRO A 160 9.26 -5.35 -16.40
C PRO A 160 10.26 -5.04 -15.28
N GLN A 161 11.44 -5.65 -15.36
CA GLN A 161 12.53 -5.41 -14.42
C GLN A 161 12.96 -3.92 -14.46
N GLY A 162 13.36 -3.38 -13.30
CA GLY A 162 13.85 -2.01 -13.18
C GLY A 162 12.80 -0.90 -13.35
N LYS A 163 11.57 -1.21 -13.79
CA LYS A 163 10.50 -0.21 -13.98
C LYS A 163 9.98 0.39 -12.66
N TYR A 164 10.04 -0.38 -11.58
CA TYR A 164 9.53 0.00 -10.26
C TYR A 164 10.64 -0.05 -9.22
N LYS A 165 11.30 1.09 -8.99
CA LYS A 165 12.44 1.22 -8.05
C LYS A 165 11.93 1.61 -6.69
N SER A 166 12.38 0.94 -5.63
CA SER A 166 11.94 1.28 -4.27
C SER A 166 12.38 2.70 -3.90
N ALA A 167 11.44 3.55 -3.48
CA ALA A 167 11.77 4.90 -3.04
C ALA A 167 12.55 4.92 -1.70
N ARG A 168 12.74 3.76 -1.08
CA ARG A 168 13.47 3.58 0.18
C ARG A 168 14.93 3.17 0.00
N SER A 169 15.31 2.56 -1.13
CA SER A 169 16.71 2.22 -1.44
C SER A 169 17.61 3.45 -1.54
N ALA A 170 17.03 4.62 -1.88
CA ALA A 170 17.76 5.89 -2.01
C ALA A 170 18.48 6.37 -0.72
N LYS A 171 18.19 5.79 0.45
CA LYS A 171 18.87 6.11 1.72
C LYS A 171 20.06 5.17 2.03
N GLY A 172 20.87 4.84 1.02
CA GLY A 172 22.17 4.18 1.21
C GLY A 172 22.10 2.72 1.69
N ARG A 173 20.98 2.03 1.48
CA ARG A 173 20.87 0.58 1.72
C ARG A 173 20.79 -0.16 0.38
N PRO A 174 21.52 -1.29 0.21
CA PRO A 174 21.55 -2.04 -1.05
C PRO A 174 20.15 -2.38 -1.57
N GLU A 175 19.95 -2.20 -2.88
CA GLU A 175 18.70 -2.56 -3.60
C GLU A 175 18.27 -4.01 -3.33
N HIS A 176 19.22 -4.95 -3.21
CA HIS A 176 18.96 -6.37 -2.97
C HIS A 176 18.15 -6.67 -1.70
N ILE A 177 18.26 -5.82 -0.67
CA ILE A 177 17.44 -5.94 0.57
C ILE A 177 15.95 -5.69 0.29
N PHE A 178 15.64 -4.91 -0.75
CA PHE A 178 14.29 -4.49 -1.12
C PHE A 178 13.81 -5.07 -2.45
N ASN A 179 14.71 -5.76 -3.16
CA ASN A 179 14.48 -6.38 -4.45
C ASN A 179 15.39 -7.62 -4.62
N PRO A 180 15.11 -8.72 -3.90
CA PRO A 180 15.95 -9.93 -3.94
C PRO A 180 16.02 -10.55 -5.34
N ASP A 181 15.00 -10.33 -6.18
CA ASP A 181 14.95 -10.85 -7.56
C ASP A 181 15.88 -10.10 -8.53
N ALA A 182 16.57 -9.02 -8.10
CA ALA A 182 17.46 -8.25 -8.97
C ALA A 182 18.85 -8.89 -9.16
N GLU A 183 19.39 -9.59 -8.16
CA GLU A 183 20.75 -10.16 -8.24
C GLU A 183 20.78 -11.56 -8.89
N ALA A 184 19.68 -12.30 -8.85
CA ALA A 184 19.63 -13.69 -9.32
C ALA A 184 19.98 -13.86 -10.82
N GLU A 185 19.75 -12.84 -11.65
CA GLU A 185 20.08 -12.90 -13.09
C GLU A 185 21.39 -12.17 -13.46
N GLU A 186 21.94 -11.30 -12.60
CA GLU A 186 23.23 -10.64 -12.88
C GLU A 186 24.40 -11.65 -12.85
N ILE A 187 24.22 -12.75 -12.11
CA ILE A 187 25.13 -13.90 -12.07
C ILE A 187 24.99 -14.78 -13.33
N HIS A 188 23.83 -14.75 -14.00
CA HIS A 188 23.56 -15.58 -15.18
C HIS A 188 23.88 -14.89 -16.52
N HIS A 189 24.29 -13.61 -16.48
CA HIS A 189 24.74 -12.83 -17.65
C HIS A 189 26.20 -12.39 -17.56
N ARG A 190 26.99 -13.02 -16.68
CA ARG A 190 28.45 -12.89 -16.62
C ARG A 190 29.14 -14.17 -17.07
#